data_AF-A0A1B0DFW3-F1
#
_entry.id   AF-A0A1B0DFW3-F1
#
_cell.length_a   1.000
_cell.length_b   1.000
_cell.length_c   1.000
_cell.angle_alpha   90.00
_cell.angle_beta   90.00
_cell.angle_gamma   90.00
#
_symmetry.space_group_name_H-M   'P 1'
#
loop_
_entity.id
_entity.type
_entity.pdbx_description
1 polymer ?
#
loop_
_entity_poly.entity_id
_entity_poly.type
_entity_poly.pdbx_seq_one_letter_code
_entity_poly.pdbx_strand_id
1 'polypeptide(L)'
;MAEISSISLRKWEVDIYLRNSAIHLIQSTIVTLSSLTKLLKDINYIVINDEVGQAVLDSYRNVVQALSALEANDLTLAVNLAKKAHAASEAAFFDPSLLALLYFPDEQKYAIYIPLFLPVMIPVLMSMNAIRKSWSKKKGQEEAEKPKTE
;
A
#
# COMPACT_ATOMS: atom_id res chain seq x y z
N MET A 1 25.31 -41.97 39.59
CA MET A 1 24.45 -41.25 38.63
C MET A 1 23.88 -40.02 39.34
N ALA A 2 24.76 -39.06 39.63
CA ALA A 2 24.43 -37.89 40.43
C ALA A 2 24.31 -36.64 39.52
N GLU A 3 23.19 -35.96 39.66
CA GLU A 3 23.02 -34.52 39.50
C GLU A 3 23.36 -33.90 38.14
N ILE A 4 22.45 -34.04 37.17
CA ILE A 4 22.21 -32.99 36.16
C ILE A 4 20.99 -32.15 36.61
N SER A 5 20.90 -31.84 37.90
CA SER A 5 19.83 -30.97 38.42
C SER A 5 20.13 -29.52 38.05
N SER A 6 19.43 -29.06 37.02
CA SER A 6 19.11 -27.65 36.72
C SER A 6 20.27 -26.66 36.80
N ILE A 7 20.98 -26.49 35.69
CA ILE A 7 21.80 -25.29 35.46
C ILE A 7 20.86 -24.08 35.44
N SER A 8 20.91 -23.26 36.50
CA SER A 8 20.20 -21.97 36.52
C SER A 8 20.85 -21.02 35.52
N LEU A 9 20.03 -20.31 34.74
CA LEU A 9 20.54 -19.30 33.81
C LEU A 9 21.29 -18.20 34.57
N ARG A 10 22.43 -17.79 34.02
CA ARG A 10 23.21 -16.66 34.53
C ARG A 10 22.60 -15.36 34.03
N LYS A 11 22.69 -14.29 34.82
CA LYS A 11 22.12 -12.98 34.46
C LYS A 11 22.61 -12.47 33.09
N TRP A 12 23.90 -12.59 32.82
CA TRP A 12 24.48 -12.16 31.54
C TRP A 12 23.96 -12.97 30.34
N GLU A 13 23.63 -14.26 30.52
CA GLU A 13 23.06 -15.09 29.45
C GLU A 13 21.67 -14.58 29.08
N VAL A 14 20.88 -14.25 30.10
CA VAL A 14 19.56 -13.64 29.92
C VAL A 14 19.69 -12.27 29.26
N ASP A 15 20.61 -11.43 29.71
CA ASP A 15 20.81 -10.08 29.16
C ASP A 15 21.22 -10.12 27.68
N ILE A 16 22.15 -11.00 27.30
CA ILE A 16 22.55 -11.20 25.89
C ILE A 16 21.36 -11.69 25.07
N TYR A 17 20.60 -12.66 25.59
CA TYR A 17 19.43 -13.18 24.90
C TYR A 17 18.36 -12.09 24.67
N LEU A 18 18.06 -11.29 25.69
CA LEU A 18 17.07 -10.20 25.60
C LEU A 18 17.51 -9.15 24.59
N ARG A 19 18.79 -8.74 24.64
CA ARG A 19 19.35 -7.78 23.67
C ARG A 19 19.26 -8.30 22.24
N ASN A 20 19.71 -9.53 22.00
CA ASN A 20 19.69 -10.13 20.66
C ASN A 20 18.25 -10.29 20.15
N SER A 21 17.33 -10.71 21.03
CA SER A 21 15.92 -10.84 20.68
C SER A 21 15.30 -9.50 20.32
N ALA A 22 15.57 -8.44 21.09
CA ALA A 22 15.07 -7.10 20.80
C ALA A 22 15.60 -6.58 19.45
N ILE A 23 16.91 -6.72 19.19
CA ILE A 23 17.52 -6.31 17.91
C ILE A 23 16.91 -7.08 16.74
N HIS A 24 16.79 -8.41 16.87
CA HIS A 24 16.21 -9.26 15.83
C HIS A 24 14.77 -8.85 15.51
N LEU A 25 13.94 -8.64 16.53
CA LEU A 25 12.54 -8.23 16.36
C LEU A 25 12.42 -6.84 15.73
N ILE A 26 13.26 -5.88 16.14
CA ILE A 26 13.31 -4.55 15.53
C ILE A 26 13.69 -4.66 14.04
N GLN A 27 14.74 -5.41 13.72
CA GLN A 27 15.19 -5.61 12.34
C GLN A 27 14.10 -6.26 11.50
N SER A 28 13.47 -7.32 12.00
CA SER A 28 12.35 -7.99 11.32
C SER A 28 11.19 -7.02 11.08
N THR A 29 10.80 -6.23 12.08
CA THR A 29 9.77 -5.19 11.95
C THR A 29 10.09 -4.18 10.85
N ILE A 30 11.32 -3.68 10.80
CA ILE A 30 11.76 -2.72 9.76
C ILE A 30 11.69 -3.35 8.37
N VAL A 31 12.12 -4.60 8.22
CA VAL A 31 12.04 -5.33 6.95
C VAL A 31 10.58 -5.53 6.52
N THR A 32 9.69 -5.88 7.45
CA THR A 32 8.25 -6.05 7.18
C THR A 32 7.61 -4.73 6.73
N LEU A 33 7.84 -3.63 7.45
CA LEU A 33 7.33 -2.30 7.07
C LEU A 33 7.91 -1.80 5.74
N SER A 34 9.18 -2.10 5.46
CA SER A 34 9.80 -1.79 4.17
C SER A 34 9.16 -2.58 3.04
N SER A 35 8.87 -3.86 3.27
CA SER A 35 8.18 -4.73 2.32
C SER A 35 6.75 -4.26 2.07
N LEU A 36 6.03 -3.84 3.12
CA LEU A 36 4.71 -3.20 3.00
C LEU A 36 4.78 -1.94 2.12
N THR A 37 5.74 -1.06 2.40
CA THR A 37 5.93 0.18 1.64
C THR A 37 6.22 -0.09 0.17
N LYS A 38 7.00 -1.15 -0.13
CA LYS A 38 7.27 -1.57 -1.51
C LYS A 38 6.00 -2.08 -2.18
N LEU A 39 5.24 -2.94 -1.51
CA LEU A 39 3.98 -3.49 -2.00
C LEU A 39 2.96 -2.38 -2.32
N LEU A 40 2.85 -1.37 -1.46
CA LEU A 40 2.00 -0.20 -1.67
C LEU A 40 2.45 0.68 -2.85
N LYS A 41 3.73 0.68 -3.21
CA LYS A 41 4.23 1.41 -4.39
C LYS A 41 4.00 0.63 -5.69
N ASP A 42 4.17 -0.69 -5.64
CA ASP A 42 4.09 -1.54 -6.82
C ASP A 42 2.62 -1.78 -7.25
N ILE A 43 1.67 -1.72 -6.31
CA ILE A 43 0.25 -1.95 -6.55
C ILE A 43 -0.55 -0.66 -6.34
N ASN A 44 -0.92 0.01 -7.43
CA ASN A 44 -1.57 1.34 -7.42
C ASN A 44 -2.97 1.38 -6.77
N TYR A 45 -3.59 0.23 -6.47
CA TYR A 45 -4.97 0.14 -5.98
C TYR A 45 -5.06 -0.54 -4.62
N ILE A 46 -4.28 -0.09 -3.65
CA ILE A 46 -4.42 -0.57 -2.26
C ILE A 46 -5.12 0.47 -1.41
N VAL A 47 -6.26 0.11 -0.85
CA VAL A 47 -6.99 0.91 0.12
C VAL A 47 -6.44 0.59 1.51
N ILE A 48 -5.80 1.57 2.14
CA ILE A 48 -5.36 1.46 3.54
C ILE A 48 -6.55 1.85 4.42
N ASN A 49 -7.09 0.89 5.17
CA ASN A 49 -8.11 1.17 6.17
C ASN A 49 -7.47 1.78 7.43
N ASP A 50 -8.31 2.38 8.30
CA ASP A 50 -7.82 3.03 9.52
C ASP A 50 -7.12 2.03 10.46
N GLU A 51 -7.56 0.78 10.52
CA GLU A 51 -6.97 -0.27 11.37
C GLU A 51 -5.53 -0.60 10.96
N VAL A 52 -5.28 -0.80 9.67
CA VAL A 52 -3.94 -1.01 9.09
C VAL A 52 -3.08 0.23 9.29
N GLY A 53 -3.65 1.42 9.04
CA GLY A 53 -2.94 2.69 9.27
C GLY A 53 -2.47 2.83 10.72
N GLN A 54 -3.34 2.54 11.69
CA GLN A 54 -2.99 2.56 13.10
C GLN A 54 -1.96 1.47 13.45
N ALA A 55 -2.09 0.25 12.93
CA ALA A 55 -1.14 -0.83 13.17
C ALA A 55 0.28 -0.47 12.67
N VAL A 56 0.40 0.19 11.52
CA VAL A 56 1.68 0.71 11.01
C VAL A 56 2.25 1.80 11.94
N LEU A 57 1.42 2.76 12.36
CA LEU A 57 1.84 3.83 13.27
C LEU A 57 2.28 3.29 14.63
N ASP A 58 1.52 2.36 15.21
CA ASP A 58 1.85 1.71 16.46
C ASP A 58 3.11 0.88 16.34
N SER A 59 3.30 0.16 15.24
CA SER A 59 4.55 -0.55 14.97
C SER A 59 5.75 0.40 14.97
N TYR A 60 5.67 1.49 14.21
CA TYR A 60 6.71 2.52 14.15
C TYR A 60 7.02 3.12 15.53
N ARG A 61 5.99 3.54 16.27
CA ARG A 61 6.14 4.13 17.61
C ARG A 61 6.79 3.16 18.59
N ASN A 62 6.41 1.88 18.55
CA ASN A 62 7.01 0.85 19.41
C ASN A 62 8.47 0.57 19.01
N VAL A 63 8.84 0.58 17.72
CA VAL A 63 10.24 0.47 17.29
C VAL A 63 11.08 1.62 17.87
N VAL A 64 10.61 2.85 17.73
CA VAL A 64 11.34 4.04 18.22
C VAL A 64 11.56 3.94 19.73
N GLN A 65 10.50 3.60 20.48
CA GLN A 65 10.62 3.44 21.93
C GLN A 65 11.50 2.24 22.32
N ALA A 66 11.48 1.14 21.55
CA ALA A 66 12.34 -0.02 21.79
C ALA A 66 13.83 0.33 21.60
N LEU A 67 14.15 1.16 20.60
CA LEU A 67 15.50 1.69 20.39
C LEU A 67 15.95 2.57 21.55
N SER A 68 15.11 3.52 22.00
CA SER A 68 15.42 4.34 23.18
C SER A 68 15.61 3.51 24.45
N ALA A 69 14.85 2.42 24.61
CA ALA A 69 15.01 1.48 25.73
C ALA A 69 16.32 0.69 25.66
N LEU A 70 16.76 0.29 24.46
CA LEU A 70 18.06 -0.34 24.24
C LEU A 70 19.21 0.62 24.58
N GLU A 71 19.09 1.90 24.22
CA GLU A 71 20.05 2.95 24.57
C GLU A 71 20.11 3.18 26.08
N ALA A 72 18.97 3.15 26.76
CA ALA A 72 18.86 3.23 28.22
C ALA A 72 19.26 1.93 28.94
N ASN A 73 19.64 0.88 28.21
CA ASN A 73 19.98 -0.44 28.72
C ASN A 73 18.84 -1.15 29.48
N ASP A 74 17.58 -0.73 29.26
CA ASP A 74 16.39 -1.43 29.75
C ASP A 74 15.98 -2.53 28.76
N LEU A 75 16.65 -3.69 28.90
CA LEU A 75 16.51 -4.82 27.99
C LEU A 75 15.11 -5.45 28.04
N THR A 76 14.45 -5.40 29.20
CA THR A 76 13.13 -6.00 29.37
C THR A 76 12.07 -5.14 28.69
N LEU A 77 12.13 -3.82 28.86
CA LEU A 77 11.24 -2.90 28.17
C LEU A 77 11.51 -2.91 26.66
N ALA A 78 12.78 -2.92 26.25
CA ALA A 78 13.18 -3.00 24.85
C ALA A 78 12.59 -4.22 24.13
N VAL A 79 12.74 -5.43 24.68
CA VAL A 79 12.22 -6.64 24.03
C VAL A 79 10.70 -6.66 23.99
N ASN A 80 10.02 -6.14 25.02
CA ASN A 80 8.57 -6.10 25.06
C ASN A 80 8.00 -5.12 24.02
N LEU A 81 8.61 -3.95 23.87
CA LEU A 81 8.25 -3.01 22.81
C LEU A 81 8.56 -3.56 21.43
N ALA A 82 9.72 -4.21 21.25
CA ALA A 82 10.08 -4.83 19.99
C ALA A 82 9.08 -5.94 19.58
N LYS A 83 8.61 -6.75 20.55
CA LYS A 83 7.54 -7.75 20.31
C LYS A 83 6.23 -7.09 19.87
N LYS A 84 5.81 -6.02 20.54
CA LYS A 84 4.60 -5.26 20.16
C LYS A 84 4.74 -4.66 18.76
N ALA A 85 5.91 -4.09 18.46
CA ALA A 85 6.20 -3.52 17.16
C ALA A 85 6.11 -4.56 16.04
N HIS A 86 6.73 -5.72 16.26
CA HIS A 86 6.72 -6.83 15.32
C HIS A 86 5.31 -7.35 15.07
N ALA A 87 4.55 -7.65 16.13
CA ALA A 87 3.17 -8.10 16.02
C ALA A 87 2.28 -7.09 15.28
N ALA A 88 2.43 -5.78 15.56
CA ALA A 88 1.68 -4.74 14.86
C ALA A 88 2.08 -4.64 13.37
N SER A 89 3.36 -4.80 13.03
CA SER A 89 3.80 -4.82 11.62
C SER A 89 3.27 -6.02 10.85
N GLU A 90 3.22 -7.20 11.47
CA GLU A 90 2.66 -8.40 10.85
C GLU A 90 1.15 -8.28 10.69
N ALA A 91 0.45 -7.77 11.71
CA ALA A 91 -0.99 -7.51 11.63
C ALA A 91 -1.33 -6.56 10.47
N ALA A 92 -0.54 -5.48 10.30
CA ALA A 92 -0.71 -4.58 9.17
C ALA A 92 -0.40 -5.25 7.83
N PHE A 93 0.74 -5.95 7.71
CA PHE A 93 1.20 -6.54 6.44
C PHE A 93 0.30 -7.67 5.94
N PHE A 94 -0.25 -8.49 6.86
CA PHE A 94 -1.12 -9.62 6.55
C PHE A 94 -2.62 -9.29 6.67
N ASP A 95 -2.98 -8.00 6.75
CA ASP A 95 -4.38 -7.61 6.84
C ASP A 95 -5.15 -8.07 5.58
N PRO A 96 -6.33 -8.69 5.72
CA PRO A 96 -7.11 -9.18 4.60
C PRO A 96 -7.44 -8.10 3.57
N SER A 97 -7.60 -6.84 3.96
CA SER A 97 -7.91 -5.74 3.03
C SER A 97 -6.77 -5.44 2.06
N LEU A 98 -5.52 -5.65 2.48
CA LEU A 98 -4.34 -5.50 1.61
C LEU A 98 -4.21 -6.68 0.63
N LEU A 99 -4.74 -7.85 0.97
CA LEU A 99 -4.78 -9.04 0.12
C LEU A 99 -6.03 -9.12 -0.78
N ALA A 100 -7.11 -8.42 -0.41
CA ALA A 100 -8.43 -8.56 -1.03
C ALA A 100 -8.64 -7.79 -2.34
N LEU A 101 -7.69 -6.97 -2.77
CA LEU A 101 -7.83 -6.14 -3.98
C LEU A 101 -7.43 -6.86 -5.29
N LEU A 102 -7.38 -8.20 -5.26
CA LEU A 102 -7.47 -9.02 -6.48
C LEU A 102 -8.84 -8.91 -7.19
N TYR A 103 -9.84 -8.24 -6.60
CA TYR A 103 -11.14 -8.04 -7.23
C TYR A 103 -11.07 -6.99 -8.34
N PHE A 104 -10.76 -7.53 -9.52
CA PHE A 104 -10.89 -6.95 -10.86
C PHE A 104 -9.99 -5.74 -11.14
N PRO A 105 -8.71 -5.97 -11.51
CA PRO A 105 -7.91 -4.94 -12.17
C PRO A 105 -8.70 -4.30 -13.33
N ASP A 106 -8.47 -3.02 -13.58
CA ASP A 106 -9.18 -2.26 -14.63
C ASP A 106 -9.16 -2.98 -16.00
N GLU A 107 -8.14 -3.80 -16.25
CA GLU A 107 -8.03 -4.68 -17.43
C GLU A 107 -9.25 -5.60 -17.60
N GLN A 108 -9.81 -6.13 -16.50
CA GLN A 108 -10.99 -7.00 -16.54
C GLN A 108 -12.28 -6.18 -16.73
N LYS A 109 -12.33 -4.95 -16.19
CA LYS A 109 -13.38 -3.98 -16.49
C LYS A 109 -13.38 -3.61 -17.98
N TYR A 110 -12.21 -3.35 -18.57
CA TYR A 110 -12.07 -3.09 -20.00
C TYR A 110 -12.39 -4.31 -20.85
N ALA A 111 -12.03 -5.52 -20.43
CA ALA A 111 -12.38 -6.76 -21.13
C ALA A 111 -13.90 -6.98 -21.23
N ILE A 112 -14.69 -6.52 -20.25
CA ILE A 112 -16.15 -6.58 -20.28
C ILE A 112 -16.74 -5.42 -21.10
N TYR A 113 -16.25 -4.18 -20.89
CA TYR A 113 -16.86 -2.99 -21.48
C TYR A 113 -16.45 -2.70 -22.91
N ILE A 114 -15.21 -3.02 -23.32
CA ILE A 114 -14.74 -2.77 -24.68
C ILE A 114 -15.59 -3.53 -25.71
N PRO A 115 -15.83 -4.86 -25.60
CA PRO A 115 -16.68 -5.56 -26.57
C PRO A 115 -18.12 -5.04 -26.63
N LEU A 116 -18.66 -4.58 -25.50
CA LEU A 116 -20.04 -4.11 -25.39
C LEU A 116 -20.23 -2.70 -25.99
N PHE A 117 -19.31 -1.78 -25.68
CA PHE A 117 -19.48 -0.35 -26.01
C PHE A 117 -18.69 0.10 -27.24
N LEU A 118 -17.59 -0.56 -27.59
CA LEU A 118 -16.76 -0.18 -28.76
C LEU A 118 -17.57 -0.18 -30.07
N PRO A 119 -18.44 -1.17 -30.36
CA PRO A 119 -19.24 -1.18 -31.59
C PRO A 119 -20.20 0.00 -31.70
N VAL A 120 -20.72 0.50 -30.56
CA VAL A 120 -21.65 1.64 -30.52
C VAL A 120 -20.90 2.98 -30.52
N MET A 121 -19.74 3.05 -29.88
CA MET A 121 -18.90 4.26 -29.85
C MET A 121 -18.44 4.69 -31.25
N ILE A 122 -18.06 3.75 -32.12
CA ILE A 122 -17.51 4.07 -33.46
C ILE A 122 -18.50 4.87 -34.33
N PRO A 123 -19.75 4.40 -34.56
CA PRO A 123 -20.73 5.16 -35.36
C PRO A 123 -21.12 6.50 -34.75
N VAL A 124 -21.22 6.59 -33.42
CA VAL A 124 -21.57 7.84 -32.72
C VAL A 124 -20.49 8.90 -32.90
N LEU A 125 -19.21 8.52 -32.80
CA LEU A 125 -18.10 9.44 -33.03
C LEU A 125 -18.04 9.89 -34.50
N MET A 126 -18.29 8.99 -35.45
CA MET A 126 -18.35 9.34 -36.88
C MET A 126 -19.49 10.31 -37.19
N SER A 127 -20.69 10.07 -36.66
CA SER A 127 -21.85 10.95 -36.89
C SER A 127 -21.62 12.34 -36.28
N MET A 128 -21.04 12.40 -35.08
CA MET A 128 -20.71 13.66 -34.41
C MET A 128 -19.68 14.48 -35.20
N ASN A 129 -18.65 13.83 -35.77
CA ASN A 129 -17.68 14.49 -36.65
C ASN A 129 -18.32 15.01 -37.95
N ALA A 130 -19.22 14.24 -38.56
CA ALA A 130 -19.91 14.64 -39.78
C ALA A 130 -20.78 15.89 -39.54
N ILE A 131 -21.52 15.93 -38.44
CA ILE A 131 -22.33 17.08 -38.04
C ILE A 131 -21.43 18.30 -37.83
N ARG A 132 -20.34 18.17 -37.07
CA ARG A 132 -19.40 19.29 -36.82
C ARG A 132 -18.82 19.86 -38.11
N LYS A 133 -18.45 19.00 -39.07
CA LYS A 133 -17.92 19.42 -40.38
C LYS A 133 -18.97 20.15 -41.22
N SER A 134 -20.21 19.70 -41.20
CA SER A 134 -21.32 20.35 -41.90
C SER A 134 -21.66 21.72 -41.32
N TRP A 135 -21.56 21.89 -40.00
CA TRP A 135 -21.79 23.19 -39.34
C TRP A 135 -20.66 24.17 -39.62
N SER A 136 -19.41 23.70 -39.65
CA SER A 136 -18.25 24.51 -40.05
C SER A 136 -18.31 24.94 -41.52
N LYS A 137 -18.74 24.05 -42.42
CA LYS A 137 -18.95 24.37 -43.84
C LYS A 137 -20.07 25.39 -44.05
N LYS A 138 -21.19 25.28 -43.31
CA LYS A 138 -22.27 26.27 -43.38
C LYS A 138 -21.81 27.65 -42.93
N LYS A 139 -21.00 27.74 -41.87
CA LYS A 139 -20.42 29.01 -41.42
C LYS A 139 -19.49 29.66 -42.47
N GLY A 140 -18.70 28.85 -43.17
CA GLY A 140 -17.84 29.33 -44.27
C GLY A 140 -18.60 29.69 -45.56
N GLN A 141 -19.80 29.13 -45.77
CA GLN A 141 -20.70 29.50 -46.88
C GLN A 141 -21.51 30.77 -46.55
N GLU A 142 -21.98 30.94 -45.31
CA GLU A 142 -22.66 32.17 -44.86
C GLU A 142 -21.76 33.42 -44.89
N GLU A 143 -20.43 33.28 -44.72
CA GLU A 143 -19.48 34.39 -44.93
C GLU A 143 -19.19 34.68 -46.41
N ALA A 144 -19.32 33.67 -47.29
CA ALA A 144 -19.13 33.83 -48.73
C ALA A 144 -20.38 34.33 -49.48
N GLU A 145 -21.56 34.24 -48.85
CA GLU A 145 -22.86 34.62 -49.43
C GLU A 145 -23.38 35.97 -48.89
N LYS A 146 -22.55 36.79 -48.24
CA LYS A 146 -22.88 38.21 -48.04
C LYS A 146 -22.93 38.89 -49.42
N PRO A 147 -24.12 39.35 -49.88
CA PRO A 147 -24.27 39.93 -51.21
C PRO A 147 -23.47 41.23 -51.29
N LYS A 148 -22.75 41.42 -52.40
CA LYS A 148 -22.29 42.73 -52.85
C LYS A 148 -23.54 43.54 -53.18
N THR A 149 -24.00 44.37 -52.24
CA THR A 149 -24.86 45.52 -52.56
C THR A 149 -24.02 46.56 -53.28
N GLU A 150 -24.56 47.00 -54.41
CA GLU A 150 -24.13 48.09 -55.28
C GLU A 150 -23.76 49.38 -54.54
#